data_AF-A0A5M3XA98-F1
#
_entry.id   AF-A0A5M3XA98-F1
#
_cell.length_a   1.000
_cell.length_b   1.000
_cell.length_c   1.000
_cell.angle_alpha   90.00
_cell.angle_beta   90.00
_cell.angle_gamma   90.00
#
_symmetry.space_group_name_H-M   'P 1'
#
loop_
_entity.id
_entity.type
_entity.pdbx_description
1 polymer ?
#
loop_
_entity_poly.entity_id
_entity_poly.type
_entity_poly.pdbx_seq_one_letter_code
_entity_poly.pdbx_strand_id
1 'polypeptide(L)'
;MIQAIVLLRSEGGLDPSPGLYEAQNMLRERSVWLAEQGLVDLEEPPVGVPQLIEMVNAISEPVVAVEALWDGDTQGWFVKLVAIVQRPGRHHHRLDERPLALFRRGSDLRLFNGEVPPWPEAVEAAEKGQAVARSLGVPFHFASPDTPDDGLPRWWDSQSA
;
A
#
# COMPACT_ATOMS: atom_id res chain seq x y z
N MET A 1 -11.44 -0.42 5.86
CA MET A 1 -12.51 0.56 5.50
C MET A 1 -13.61 -0.02 4.62
N ILE A 2 -13.31 -0.74 3.53
CA ILE A 2 -14.34 -1.28 2.59
C ILE A 2 -15.39 -2.16 3.29
N GLN A 3 -14.99 -3.08 4.18
CA GLN A 3 -15.94 -3.92 4.91
C GLN A 3 -16.86 -3.13 5.85
N ALA A 4 -16.35 -2.08 6.50
CA ALA A 4 -17.16 -1.21 7.35
C ALA A 4 -18.21 -0.43 6.53
N ILE A 5 -17.87 -0.01 5.31
CA ILE A 5 -18.82 0.64 4.38
C ILE A 5 -19.92 -0.33 3.95
N VAL A 6 -19.55 -1.58 3.66
CA VAL A 6 -20.52 -2.63 3.32
C VAL A 6 -21.46 -2.86 4.50
N LEU A 7 -20.92 -3.10 5.71
CA LEU A 7 -21.70 -3.32 6.92
C LEU A 7 -22.63 -2.14 7.24
N LEU A 8 -22.15 -0.89 7.15
CA LEU A 8 -22.99 0.29 7.41
C LEU A 8 -24.18 0.37 6.43
N ARG A 9 -23.96 0.02 5.16
CA ARG A 9 -24.98 0.10 4.11
C ARG A 9 -25.94 -1.08 4.11
N SER A 10 -25.49 -2.28 4.47
CA SER A 10 -26.31 -3.50 4.44
C SER A 10 -26.95 -3.84 5.78
N GLU A 11 -26.28 -3.54 6.89
CA GLU A 11 -26.65 -3.99 8.23
C GLU A 11 -26.83 -2.82 9.22
N GLY A 12 -26.50 -1.59 8.81
CA GLY A 12 -26.58 -0.41 9.68
C GLY A 12 -28.01 0.04 10.04
N GLY A 13 -29.04 -0.56 9.46
CA GLY A 13 -30.45 -0.26 9.77
C GLY A 13 -30.89 1.16 9.41
N LEU A 14 -30.15 1.85 8.53
CA LEU A 14 -30.44 3.20 8.08
C LEU A 14 -31.43 3.17 6.91
N ASP A 15 -32.50 3.96 7.00
CA ASP A 15 -33.52 4.13 5.97
C ASP A 15 -33.75 5.63 5.67
N PRO A 16 -33.44 6.11 4.44
CA PRO A 16 -32.88 5.34 3.33
C PRO A 16 -31.43 4.92 3.60
N SER A 17 -31.01 3.79 3.02
CA SER A 17 -29.63 3.36 3.12
C SER A 17 -28.69 4.37 2.44
N PRO A 18 -27.59 4.76 3.10
CA PRO A 18 -26.74 5.82 2.57
C PRO A 18 -26.08 5.41 1.26
N GLY A 19 -25.87 6.40 0.40
CA GLY A 19 -25.05 6.27 -0.79
C GLY A 19 -23.61 5.87 -0.45
N LEU A 20 -22.83 5.40 -1.42
CA LEU A 20 -21.43 5.00 -1.17
C LEU A 20 -20.59 6.12 -0.55
N TYR A 21 -20.69 7.34 -1.10
CA TYR A 21 -19.95 8.51 -0.62
C TYR A 21 -20.44 8.99 0.75
N GLU A 22 -21.74 8.92 0.98
CA GLU A 22 -22.34 9.27 2.27
C GLU A 22 -21.88 8.30 3.36
N ALA A 23 -21.92 6.99 3.08
CA ALA A 23 -21.40 5.97 3.99
C ALA A 23 -19.90 6.12 4.28
N GLN A 24 -19.10 6.51 3.27
CA GLN A 24 -17.68 6.85 3.45
C GLN A 24 -17.49 8.04 4.39
N ASN A 25 -18.25 9.12 4.19
CA ASN A 25 -18.18 10.31 5.04
C ASN A 25 -18.61 9.99 6.48
N MET A 26 -19.71 9.27 6.66
CA MET A 26 -20.18 8.84 7.98
C MET A 26 -19.14 8.01 8.73
N LEU A 27 -18.48 7.07 8.05
CA LEU A 27 -17.42 6.27 8.67
C LEU A 27 -16.18 7.08 8.98
N ARG A 28 -15.82 8.04 8.11
CA ARG A 28 -14.70 8.96 8.37
C ARG A 28 -14.99 9.80 9.62
N GLU A 29 -16.14 10.47 9.67
CA GLU A 29 -16.58 11.27 10.82
C GLU A 29 -16.62 10.43 12.10
N ARG A 30 -17.17 9.21 12.02
CA ARG A 30 -17.23 8.33 13.17
C ARG A 30 -15.84 7.90 13.65
N SER A 31 -14.94 7.61 12.72
CA SER A 31 -13.56 7.23 13.04
C SER A 31 -12.82 8.40 13.69
N VAL A 32 -12.97 9.62 13.16
CA VAL A 32 -12.38 10.84 13.74
C VAL A 32 -12.90 11.05 15.16
N TRP A 33 -14.21 10.98 15.35
CA TRP A 33 -14.80 11.10 16.68
C TRP A 33 -14.26 10.04 17.65
N LEU A 34 -14.17 8.77 17.22
CA LEU A 34 -13.63 7.69 18.05
C LEU A 34 -12.17 7.95 18.44
N ALA A 35 -11.38 8.52 17.55
CA ALA A 35 -9.99 8.87 17.82
C ALA A 35 -9.84 10.08 18.75
N GLU A 36 -10.69 11.08 18.63
CA GLU A 36 -10.77 12.19 19.60
C GLU A 36 -11.11 11.68 21.01
N GLN A 37 -11.88 10.59 21.10
CA GLN A 37 -12.16 9.91 22.36
C GLN A 37 -11.04 8.94 22.82
N GLY A 38 -9.96 8.80 22.04
CA GLY A 38 -8.87 7.85 22.32
C GLY A 38 -9.29 6.38 22.23
N LEU A 39 -10.40 6.08 21.54
CA LEU A 39 -10.95 4.73 21.42
C LEU A 39 -10.40 3.97 20.21
N VAL A 40 -9.87 4.69 19.22
CA VAL A 40 -9.31 4.13 17.99
C VAL A 40 -8.13 5.01 17.55
N ASP A 41 -7.01 4.41 17.17
CA ASP A 41 -5.97 5.12 16.43
C ASP A 41 -6.35 5.19 14.95
N LEU A 42 -6.41 6.40 14.38
CA LEU A 42 -6.73 6.59 12.95
C LEU A 42 -5.65 6.07 12.02
N GLU A 43 -4.41 6.00 12.50
CA GLU A 43 -3.28 5.47 11.76
C GLU A 43 -2.98 4.05 12.26
N GLU A 44 -3.04 3.08 11.34
CA GLU A 44 -2.49 1.75 11.64
C GLU A 44 -1.01 1.92 11.99
N PRO A 45 -0.51 1.22 13.03
CA PRO A 45 0.88 1.34 13.42
C PRO A 45 1.79 0.98 12.23
N PRO A 46 2.86 1.76 11.99
CA PRO A 46 3.70 1.56 10.84
C PRO A 46 4.31 0.16 10.86
N VAL A 47 4.15 -0.58 9.75
CA VAL A 47 4.68 -1.94 9.62
C VAL A 47 6.20 -1.95 9.78
N GLY A 48 6.71 -2.72 10.75
CA GLY A 48 8.15 -2.80 11.03
C GLY A 48 8.89 -3.72 10.04
N VAL A 49 10.18 -3.48 9.83
CA VAL A 49 11.03 -4.39 9.02
C VAL A 49 10.97 -5.85 9.51
N PRO A 50 11.00 -6.16 10.82
CA PRO A 50 10.88 -7.54 11.28
C PRO A 50 9.57 -8.22 10.85
N GLN A 51 8.45 -7.49 10.90
CA GLN A 51 7.14 -8.00 10.46
C GLN A 51 7.13 -8.27 8.96
N LEU A 52 7.72 -7.37 8.14
CA LEU A 52 7.87 -7.60 6.70
C LEU A 52 8.71 -8.85 6.41
N ILE A 53 9.78 -9.08 7.15
CA ILE A 53 10.62 -10.27 7.01
C ILE A 53 9.81 -11.54 7.37
N GLU A 54 9.04 -11.51 8.45
CA GLU A 54 8.13 -12.62 8.82
C GLU A 54 7.11 -12.90 7.72
N MET A 55 6.48 -11.86 7.15
CA MET A 55 5.54 -11.99 6.05
C MET A 55 6.19 -12.62 4.82
N VAL A 56 7.41 -12.20 4.46
CA VAL A 56 8.12 -12.78 3.32
C VAL A 56 8.54 -14.23 3.59
N ASN A 57 9.00 -14.55 4.80
CA ASN A 57 9.36 -15.92 5.18
C ASN A 57 8.15 -16.88 5.22
N ALA A 58 6.93 -16.35 5.36
CA ALA A 58 5.70 -17.14 5.27
C ALA A 58 5.30 -17.47 3.81
N ILE A 59 5.92 -16.83 2.82
CA ILE A 59 5.68 -17.11 1.40
C ILE A 59 6.33 -18.46 1.05
N SER A 60 5.52 -19.37 0.51
CA SER A 60 5.96 -20.72 0.16
C SER A 60 6.75 -20.76 -1.14
N GLU A 61 6.43 -19.87 -2.08
CA GLU A 61 7.09 -19.77 -3.37
C GLU A 61 8.44 -19.02 -3.26
N PRO A 62 9.45 -19.36 -4.09
CA PRO A 62 10.73 -18.66 -4.07
C PRO A 62 10.57 -17.17 -4.38
N VAL A 63 11.04 -16.32 -3.49
CA VAL A 63 11.07 -14.86 -3.68
C VAL A 63 12.32 -14.52 -4.48
N VAL A 64 12.15 -13.80 -5.58
CA VAL A 64 13.23 -13.46 -6.52
C VAL A 64 13.60 -11.98 -6.54
N ALA A 65 12.72 -11.12 -6.03
CA ALA A 65 12.96 -9.70 -5.84
C ALA A 65 11.97 -9.11 -4.82
N VAL A 66 12.31 -7.94 -4.29
CA VAL A 66 11.38 -7.08 -3.56
C VAL A 66 11.20 -5.82 -4.40
N GLU A 67 9.96 -5.40 -4.60
CA GLU A 67 9.64 -4.25 -5.44
C GLU A 67 8.77 -3.24 -4.69
N ALA A 68 9.12 -1.96 -4.82
CA ALA A 68 8.26 -0.85 -4.48
C ALA A 68 7.73 -0.22 -5.78
N LEU A 69 6.43 0.08 -5.83
CA LEU A 69 5.80 0.76 -6.95
C LEU A 69 4.76 1.76 -6.48
N TRP A 70 4.61 2.84 -7.25
CA TRP A 70 3.51 3.77 -7.05
C TRP A 70 2.20 3.18 -7.51
N ASP A 71 1.14 3.55 -6.81
CA ASP A 71 -0.24 3.34 -7.22
C ASP A 71 -1.07 4.53 -6.68
N GLY A 72 -2.22 4.75 -7.28
CA GLY A 72 -3.09 5.88 -6.98
C GLY A 72 -4.52 5.42 -6.80
N ASP A 73 -5.21 6.00 -5.83
CA ASP A 73 -6.66 5.86 -5.71
C ASP A 73 -7.31 7.24 -5.54
N THR A 74 -8.62 7.25 -5.26
CA THR A 74 -9.38 8.49 -5.06
C THR A 74 -8.89 9.38 -3.90
N GLN A 75 -8.00 8.88 -3.04
CA GLN A 75 -7.41 9.59 -1.91
C GLN A 75 -5.95 10.00 -2.15
N GLY A 76 -5.41 9.67 -3.32
CA GLY A 76 -4.10 10.09 -3.77
C GLY A 76 -3.09 8.96 -3.96
N TRP A 77 -1.83 9.36 -4.14
CA TRP A 77 -0.71 8.47 -4.35
C TRP A 77 -0.30 7.72 -3.08
N PHE A 78 0.21 6.52 -3.30
CA PHE A 78 0.78 5.68 -2.26
C PHE A 78 1.78 4.71 -2.87
N VAL A 79 2.66 4.15 -2.04
CA VAL A 79 3.64 3.16 -2.48
C VAL A 79 3.24 1.79 -1.99
N LYS A 80 3.10 0.82 -2.90
CA LYS A 80 2.95 -0.59 -2.56
C LYS A 80 4.33 -1.23 -2.50
N LEU A 81 4.58 -2.02 -1.46
CA LEU A 81 5.73 -2.90 -1.36
C LEU A 81 5.26 -4.34 -1.55
N VAL A 82 5.89 -5.05 -2.48
CA VAL A 82 5.53 -6.41 -2.87
C VAL A 82 6.76 -7.31 -2.91
N ALA A 83 6.56 -8.60 -2.66
CA ALA A 83 7.53 -9.64 -2.97
C ALA A 83 7.21 -10.23 -4.35
N ILE A 84 8.20 -10.31 -5.23
CA ILE A 84 8.08 -10.98 -6.53
C ILE A 84 8.44 -12.45 -6.34
N VAL A 85 7.53 -13.35 -6.72
CA VAL A 85 7.64 -14.79 -6.47
C VAL A 85 7.67 -15.60 -7.75
N GLN A 86 8.39 -16.72 -7.74
CA GLN A 86 8.55 -17.62 -8.87
C GLN A 86 7.34 -18.56 -9.04
N ARG A 87 6.25 -18.02 -9.56
CA ARG A 87 5.05 -18.76 -9.97
C ARG A 87 4.30 -17.98 -11.06
N PRO A 88 3.51 -18.63 -11.93
CA PRO A 88 2.66 -17.91 -12.87
C PRO A 88 1.66 -17.01 -12.14
N GLY A 89 1.62 -15.74 -12.52
CA GLY A 89 0.68 -14.73 -12.02
C GLY A 89 -0.27 -14.23 -13.09
N ARG A 90 -1.17 -13.32 -12.69
CA ARG A 90 -2.12 -12.67 -13.62
C ARG A 90 -1.40 -11.83 -14.69
N HIS A 91 -0.28 -11.23 -14.32
CA HIS A 91 0.43 -10.25 -15.13
C HIS A 91 1.69 -10.80 -15.81
N HIS A 92 2.18 -11.97 -15.38
CA HIS A 92 3.40 -12.56 -15.93
C HIS A 92 3.36 -14.09 -15.89
N HIS A 93 3.80 -14.75 -16.95
CA HIS A 93 3.68 -16.20 -17.15
C HIS A 93 4.56 -17.04 -16.22
N ARG A 94 5.59 -16.45 -15.58
CA ARG A 94 6.52 -17.12 -14.65
C ARG A 94 6.60 -16.48 -13.27
N LEU A 95 6.06 -15.27 -13.11
CA LEU A 95 6.24 -14.45 -11.92
C LEU A 95 4.89 -13.92 -11.46
N ASP A 96 4.75 -13.77 -10.16
CA ASP A 96 3.58 -13.17 -9.52
C ASP A 96 4.04 -12.24 -8.40
N GLU A 97 3.13 -11.43 -7.88
CA GLU A 97 3.41 -10.55 -6.74
C GLU A 97 2.63 -10.97 -5.50
N ARG A 98 3.26 -10.80 -4.33
CA ARG A 98 2.62 -10.92 -3.02
C ARG A 98 2.68 -9.57 -2.31
N PRO A 99 1.55 -8.95 -1.94
CA PRO A 99 1.56 -7.69 -1.24
C PRO A 99 2.16 -7.85 0.16
N LEU A 100 3.06 -6.95 0.54
CA LEU A 100 3.67 -6.89 1.87
C LEU A 100 3.16 -5.70 2.67
N ALA A 101 3.14 -4.52 2.06
CA ALA A 101 2.75 -3.29 2.73
C ALA A 101 2.27 -2.21 1.77
N LEU A 102 1.57 -1.24 2.33
CA LEU A 102 1.13 -0.03 1.66
C LEU A 102 1.60 1.16 2.50
N PHE A 103 2.29 2.11 1.86
CA PHE A 103 2.80 3.33 2.48
C PHE A 103 2.03 4.52 1.92
N ARG A 104 1.28 5.19 2.79
CA ARG A 104 0.62 6.46 2.50
C ARG A 104 0.90 7.42 3.65
N ARG A 105 1.34 8.63 3.33
CA ARG A 105 1.57 9.68 4.31
C ARG A 105 0.80 10.91 3.88
N GLY A 106 -0.26 11.25 4.60
CA GLY A 106 -1.08 12.42 4.27
C GLY A 106 -1.94 12.27 3.01
N SER A 107 -2.31 13.40 2.41
CA SER A 107 -3.12 13.46 1.19
C SER A 107 -2.39 14.22 0.08
N ASP A 108 -2.82 14.02 -1.15
CA ASP A 108 -2.30 14.72 -2.33
C ASP A 108 -2.67 16.21 -2.38
N LEU A 109 -3.39 16.74 -1.38
CA LEU A 109 -3.53 18.19 -1.20
C LEU A 109 -2.17 18.91 -1.14
N ARG A 110 -1.11 18.20 -0.71
CA ARG A 110 0.28 18.67 -0.71
C ARG A 110 0.79 19.07 -2.10
N LEU A 111 0.33 18.41 -3.18
CA LEU A 111 0.65 18.77 -4.57
C LEU A 111 0.17 20.18 -4.91
N PHE A 112 -0.99 20.58 -4.39
CA PHE A 112 -1.59 21.88 -4.66
C PHE A 112 -0.99 22.99 -3.79
N ASN A 113 -0.38 22.63 -2.66
CA ASN A 113 0.30 23.56 -1.75
C ASN A 113 1.79 23.73 -2.06
N GLY A 114 2.32 23.02 -3.06
CA GLY A 114 3.74 23.06 -3.40
C GLY A 114 4.66 22.44 -2.34
N GLU A 115 4.13 21.57 -1.48
CA GLU A 115 4.86 20.89 -0.39
C GLU A 115 5.57 19.59 -0.86
N VAL A 116 5.72 19.44 -2.17
CA VAL A 116 6.33 18.30 -2.86
C VAL A 116 7.50 18.78 -3.71
N PRO A 117 8.67 18.13 -3.69
CA PRO A 117 9.14 17.05 -2.79
C PRO A 117 9.45 17.51 -1.34
N PRO A 118 9.59 16.60 -0.34
CA PRO A 118 9.82 15.15 -0.42
C PRO A 118 8.56 14.26 -0.27
N TRP A 119 8.60 13.05 -0.85
CA TRP A 119 7.57 12.00 -0.71
C TRP A 119 7.94 11.02 0.42
N PRO A 120 7.54 11.24 1.69
CA PRO A 120 7.98 10.43 2.82
C PRO A 120 7.57 8.95 2.71
N GLU A 121 6.43 8.65 2.08
CA GLU A 121 5.98 7.30 1.78
C GLU A 121 6.96 6.54 0.87
N ALA A 122 7.59 7.23 -0.08
CA ALA A 122 8.57 6.64 -0.99
C ALA A 122 9.90 6.37 -0.28
N VAL A 123 10.34 7.30 0.58
CA VAL A 123 11.54 7.12 1.42
C VAL A 123 11.35 5.92 2.34
N GLU A 124 10.22 5.84 3.04
CA GLU A 124 9.91 4.75 3.96
C GLU A 124 9.83 3.40 3.22
N ALA A 125 9.17 3.35 2.06
CA ALA A 125 9.09 2.15 1.24
C ALA A 125 10.47 1.71 0.74
N ALA A 126 11.33 2.64 0.32
CA ALA A 126 12.67 2.36 -0.14
C ALA A 126 13.55 1.80 0.99
N GLU A 127 13.56 2.43 2.16
CA GLU A 127 14.35 1.97 3.31
C GLU A 127 13.93 0.56 3.76
N LYS A 128 12.63 0.34 3.93
CA LYS A 128 12.09 -0.95 4.37
C LYS A 128 12.25 -2.02 3.30
N GLY A 129 11.98 -1.70 2.04
CA GLY A 129 12.16 -2.60 0.91
C GLY A 129 13.59 -3.07 0.74
N GLN A 130 14.57 -2.15 0.84
CA GLN A 130 15.99 -2.48 0.82
C GLN A 130 16.39 -3.38 1.99
N ALA A 131 15.88 -3.13 3.20
CA ALA A 131 16.18 -3.96 4.37
C ALA A 131 15.65 -5.40 4.19
N VAL A 132 14.43 -5.55 3.68
CA VAL A 132 13.83 -6.87 3.41
C VAL A 132 14.61 -7.59 2.30
N ALA A 133 14.89 -6.91 1.19
CA ALA A 133 15.67 -7.48 0.08
C ALA A 133 17.05 -7.97 0.54
N ARG A 134 17.75 -7.16 1.36
CA ARG A 134 19.04 -7.52 1.96
C ARG A 134 18.95 -8.75 2.85
N SER A 135 17.89 -8.89 3.64
CA SER A 135 17.70 -10.05 4.52
C SER A 135 17.53 -11.38 3.75
N LEU A 136 17.01 -11.31 2.52
CA LEU A 136 16.75 -12.45 1.65
C LEU A 136 17.88 -12.70 0.64
N GLY A 137 18.79 -11.74 0.46
CA GLY A 137 19.83 -11.81 -0.57
C GLY A 137 19.29 -11.64 -2.01
N VAL A 138 18.18 -10.93 -2.17
CA VAL A 138 17.52 -10.67 -3.47
C VAL A 138 17.62 -9.19 -3.85
N PRO A 139 17.46 -8.82 -5.14
CA PRO A 139 17.44 -7.42 -5.54
C PRO A 139 16.23 -6.65 -5.00
N PHE A 140 16.42 -5.36 -4.76
CA PHE A 140 15.35 -4.38 -4.54
C PHE A 140 15.16 -3.53 -5.80
N HIS A 141 13.91 -3.32 -6.22
CA HIS A 141 13.55 -2.48 -7.36
C HIS A 141 12.56 -1.39 -6.95
N PHE A 142 12.83 -0.15 -7.36
CA PHE A 142 11.88 0.96 -7.28
C PHE A 142 12.12 1.91 -8.45
N ALA A 143 11.23 1.88 -9.45
CA ALA A 143 11.47 2.56 -10.73
C ALA A 143 11.50 4.10 -10.63
N SER A 144 10.71 4.68 -9.71
CA SER A 144 10.65 6.13 -9.54
C SER A 144 10.51 6.51 -8.06
N PRO A 145 11.61 6.53 -7.29
CA PRO A 145 11.56 6.91 -5.87
C PRO A 145 11.23 8.39 -5.65
N ASP A 146 11.50 9.24 -6.64
CA ASP A 146 11.42 10.71 -6.47
C ASP A 146 10.10 11.31 -6.97
N THR A 147 9.31 10.58 -7.77
CA THR A 147 8.07 11.10 -8.36
C THR A 147 7.04 9.98 -8.54
N PRO A 148 5.76 10.18 -8.17
CA PRO A 148 4.71 9.22 -8.44
C PRO A 148 4.53 8.95 -9.93
N ASP A 149 4.67 7.69 -10.32
CA ASP A 149 4.44 7.19 -11.69
C ASP A 149 4.14 5.68 -11.61
N ASP A 150 2.91 5.30 -11.98
CA ASP A 150 2.42 3.91 -12.02
C ASP A 150 2.53 3.27 -13.41
N GLY A 151 3.01 4.02 -14.41
CA GLY A 151 3.17 3.57 -15.79
C GLY A 151 4.55 2.99 -16.12
N LEU A 152 5.48 2.98 -15.16
CA LEU A 152 6.86 2.54 -15.39
C LEU A 152 6.98 1.01 -15.47
N PRO A 153 8.00 0.51 -16.21
CA PRO A 153 8.27 -0.92 -16.29
C PRO A 153 8.49 -1.54 -14.91
N ARG A 154 7.93 -2.73 -14.71
CA ARG A 154 8.11 -3.51 -13.50
C ARG A 154 9.42 -4.29 -13.53
N TRP A 155 9.87 -4.75 -12.38
CA TRP A 155 11.11 -5.52 -12.27
C TRP A 155 11.12 -6.72 -13.22
N TRP A 156 10.02 -7.45 -13.35
CA TRP A 156 9.93 -8.62 -14.23
C TRP A 156 10.00 -8.29 -15.73
N ASP A 157 9.70 -7.06 -16.14
CA ASP A 157 9.80 -6.65 -17.54
C ASP A 157 11.27 -6.65 -17.98
N SER A 158 12.19 -6.40 -17.03
CA SER A 158 13.64 -6.53 -17.25
C SER A 158 14.14 -7.98 -17.26
N GLN A 159 13.36 -8.95 -16.77
CA GLN A 159 13.74 -10.37 -16.66
C GLN A 159 13.34 -11.21 -17.87
N SER A 160 12.64 -10.61 -18.83
CA SER A 160 12.08 -11.29 -20.01
C SER A 160 13.01 -11.30 -21.23
N ALA A 161 14.32 -11.10 -21.03
CA ALA A 161 15.35 -11.21 -22.07
C ALA A 161 15.83 -12.66 -22.29
#